data_AF-A0A514LAY2-F1
#
_entry.id   AF-A0A514LAY2-F1
#
_cell.length_a   1.000
_cell.length_b   1.000
_cell.length_c   1.000
_cell.angle_alpha   90.00
_cell.angle_beta   90.00
_cell.angle_gamma   90.00
#
_symmetry.space_group_name_H-M   'P 1'
#
loop_
_entity.id
_entity.type
_entity.pdbx_description
1 polymer ?
#
loop_
_entity_poly.entity_id
_entity_poly.type
_entity_poly.pdbx_seq_one_letter_code
_entity_poly.pdbx_strand_id
1 'polypeptide(L)' 'MKNSELRKLVSQYKEITNKQKKKHTDSSKLAEKQKEIEHRYFHETGRTLKSDLKEFKEN' A
#
# COMPACT_ATOMS: atom_id res chain seq x y z
N MET A 1 12.42 9.38 -2.10
CA MET A 1 11.56 9.63 -0.92
C MET A 1 12.37 9.59 0.37
N LYS A 2 11.97 10.36 1.40
CA LYS A 2 12.45 10.16 2.78
C LYS A 2 11.82 8.88 3.35
N ASN A 3 12.55 8.17 4.22
CA ASN A 3 12.09 6.92 4.86
C ASN A 3 10.70 7.05 5.56
N SER A 4 10.38 8.25 6.06
CA SER A 4 9.07 8.57 6.66
C SER A 4 7.91 8.49 5.66
N GLU A 5 8.13 8.87 4.40
CA GLU A 5 7.11 8.84 3.36
C GLU A 5 6.83 7.43 2.85
N LEU A 6 7.87 6.59 2.75
CA LEU A 6 7.71 5.17 2.44
C LEU A 6 6.86 4.46 3.50
N ARG A 7 7.13 4.72 4.78
CA ARG A 7 6.29 4.23 5.88
C ARG A 7 4.85 4.72 5.79
N LYS A 8 4.63 5.98 5.38
CA LYS A 8 3.27 6.50 5.14
C LYS A 8 2.57 5.80 3.99
N LEU A 9 3.26 5.53 2.87
CA LEU A 9 2.72 4.78 1.73
C LEU A 9 2.32 3.36 2.14
N VAL A 10 3.19 2.66 2.90
CA VAL A 10 2.91 1.32 3.43
C VAL A 10 1.67 1.33 4.34
N SER A 11 1.59 2.26 5.29
CA SER A 11 0.43 2.39 6.17
C SER A 11 -0.86 2.69 5.40
N GLN A 12 -0.82 3.61 4.42
CA GLN A 12 -1.97 3.92 3.57
C GLN A 12 -2.43 2.69 2.76
N TYR A 13 -1.50 1.95 2.15
CA TYR A 13 -1.82 0.73 1.41
C TYR A 13 -2.47 -0.32 2.33
N LYS A 14 -1.97 -0.49 3.55
CA LYS A 14 -2.50 -1.45 4.53
C LYS A 14 -3.91 -1.07 5.00
N GLU A 15 -4.15 0.22 5.23
CA GLU A 15 -5.49 0.75 5.51
C GLU A 15 -6.46 0.54 4.35
N ILE A 16 -6.03 0.82 3.11
CA ILE A 16 -6.83 0.64 1.90
C ILE A 16 -7.21 -0.84 1.74
N THR A 17 -6.23 -1.74 1.91
CA THR A 17 -6.46 -3.20 1.87
C THR A 17 -7.46 -3.64 2.95
N ASN A 18 -7.35 -3.09 4.16
CA ASN A 18 -8.28 -3.41 5.24
C ASN A 18 -9.69 -2.84 4.98
N LYS A 19 -9.79 -1.66 4.37
CA LYS A 19 -11.06 -1.05 3.96
C LYS A 19 -11.71 -1.84 2.80
N GLN A 20 -10.94 -2.34 1.84
CA GLN A 20 -11.43 -3.22 0.75
C GLN A 20 -12.02 -4.53 1.29
N LYS A 21 -11.50 -5.08 2.39
CA LYS A 21 -12.08 -6.26 3.05
C LYS A 21 -13.45 -6.00 3.67
N LYS A 22 -13.83 -4.74 3.91
CA LYS A 22 -15.16 -4.40 4.44
C LYS A 22 -16.19 -4.43 3.29
N LYS A 23 -17.27 -5.19 3.50
CA LYS A 23 -18.33 -5.53 2.53
C LYS A 23 -19.10 -4.33 1.93
N HIS A 24 -18.97 -3.13 2.52
CA HIS A 24 -19.67 -1.91 2.13
C HIS A 24 -18.77 -0.80 1.56
N THR A 25 -17.51 -1.09 1.26
CA THR A 25 -16.59 -0.05 0.77
C THR A 25 -16.44 -0.11 -0.74
N ASP A 26 -16.40 1.07 -1.38
CA ASP A 26 -16.07 1.25 -2.80
C ASP A 26 -14.69 0.68 -3.17
N SER A 27 -14.68 -0.63 -3.41
CA SER A 27 -13.45 -1.39 -3.67
C SER A 27 -12.76 -0.91 -4.95
N SER A 28 -13.51 -0.37 -5.92
CA SER A 28 -12.98 0.21 -7.16
C SER A 28 -12.12 1.43 -6.90
N LYS A 29 -12.64 2.41 -6.15
CA LYS A 29 -11.91 3.65 -5.81
C LYS A 29 -10.70 3.38 -4.92
N LEU A 30 -10.82 2.39 -4.05
CA LEU A 30 -9.71 1.92 -3.22
C LEU A 30 -8.64 1.21 -4.04
N ALA A 31 -9.02 0.39 -5.03
CA ALA A 31 -8.08 -0.31 -5.90
C ALA A 31 -7.28 0.67 -6.79
N GLU A 32 -7.90 1.75 -7.27
CA GLU A 32 -7.19 2.81 -8.00
C GLU A 32 -6.15 3.51 -7.12
N LYS A 33 -6.54 3.93 -5.91
CA LYS A 33 -5.58 4.52 -4.94
C LYS A 33 -4.45 3.57 -4.59
N GLN A 34 -4.76 2.28 -4.45
CA GLN A 34 -3.77 1.25 -4.14
C GLN A 34 -2.73 1.12 -5.25
N LYS A 35 -3.14 1.11 -6.52
CA LYS A 35 -2.25 1.09 -7.68
C LYS A 35 -1.38 2.34 -7.77
N GLU A 36 -1.95 3.52 -7.49
CA GLU A 36 -1.21 4.77 -7.49
C GLU A 36 -0.09 4.77 -6.43
N ILE A 37 -0.42 4.32 -5.22
CA ILE A 37 0.53 4.16 -4.12
C ILE A 37 1.62 3.14 -4.46
N GLU A 38 1.26 2.02 -5.10
CA GLU A 38 2.21 0.97 -5.53
C GLU A 38 3.15 1.45 -6.64
N HIS A 39 2.63 2.14 -7.66
CA HIS A 39 3.46 2.75 -8.71
C HIS A 39 4.42 3.78 -8.15
N ARG A 40 3.97 4.65 -7.25
CA ARG A 40 4.81 5.68 -6.66
C ARG A 40 5.90 5.10 -5.77
N TYR A 41 5.55 4.11 -4.94
CA TYR A 41 6.51 3.41 -4.10
C TYR A 41 7.54 2.65 -4.94
N PHE A 42 7.11 1.94 -6.00
CA PHE A 42 8.01 1.22 -6.89
C PHE A 42 8.94 2.16 -7.66
N HIS A 43 8.44 3.29 -8.13
CA HIS A 43 9.25 4.31 -8.80
C HIS A 43 10.37 4.84 -7.89
N GLU A 44 10.10 4.96 -6.58
CA GLU A 44 11.07 5.54 -5.64
C GLU A 44 11.98 4.52 -4.96
N THR A 45 11.54 3.26 -4.79
CA THR A 45 12.29 2.21 -4.07
C THR A 45 12.77 1.07 -4.95
N GLY A 46 12.23 0.94 -6.16
CA GLY A 46 12.40 -0.23 -7.02
C GLY A 46 11.75 -1.51 -6.47
N ARG A 47 10.96 -1.42 -5.38
CA ARG A 47 10.33 -2.57 -4.71
C ARG A 47 8.82 -2.45 -4.77
N THR A 48 8.12 -3.58 -4.77
CA THR A 48 6.66 -3.60 -4.67
C THR A 48 6.24 -3.58 -3.20
N LEU A 49 5.29 -2.71 -2.85
CA LEU A 49 4.70 -2.64 -1.51
C LEU A 49 4.17 -4.00 -1.02
N LYS A 50 3.70 -4.82 -1.96
CA LYS A 50 3.19 -6.16 -1.70
C LYS A 50 4.27 -7.10 -1.13
N SER A 51 5.52 -6.98 -1.58
CA SER A 51 6.66 -7.74 -1.01
C SER A 51 7.03 -7.19 0.37
N ASP A 52 7.13 -5.87 0.51
CA ASP A 52 7.49 -5.20 1.76
C ASP A 52 6.49 -5.55 2.89
N LEU A 53 5.19 -5.51 2.59
CA LEU A 53 4.12 -5.91 3.52
C LEU A 53 4.11 -7.39 3.90
N LYS A 54 4.64 -8.27 3.02
CA LYS A 54 4.76 -9.70 3.31
C LYS A 54 5.94 -9.94 4.25
N GLU A 55 7.03 -9.22 4.05
CA GLU A 55 8.23 -9.24 4.91
C GLU A 55 7.93 -8.71 6.32
N PHE A 56 7.08 -7.69 6.46
CA PHE A 56 6.60 -7.20 7.77
C PHE A 56 5.74 -8.19 8.58
N LYS A 57 5.38 -9.35 8.02
CA LYS A 57 4.55 -10.37 8.69
C LYS A 57 5.36 -11.50 9.32
N GLU A 58 6.68 -11.53 9.11
CA GLU A 58 7.61 -12.46 9.75
C GLU A 58 8.56 -11.69 10.68
N ASN A 59 8.05 -11.27 11.84
CA ASN A 59 8.86 -11.07 13.04
C ASN A 59 7.97 -11.07 14.30
#